data_AF-M0JJG3-F1
#
_entry.id   AF-M0JJG3-F1
#
_cell.length_a   1.000
_cell.length_b   1.000
_cell.length_c   1.000
_cell.angle_alpha   90.00
_cell.angle_beta   90.00
_cell.angle_gamma   90.00
#
_symmetry.space_group_name_H-M   'P 1'
#
loop_
_entity.id
_entity.type
_entity.pdbx_description
1 polymer ?
#
loop_
_entity_poly.entity_id
_entity_poly.type
_entity_poly.pdbx_seq_one_letter_code
_entity_poly.pdbx_strand_id
1 'polypeptide(L)'
;MARVPSAFADEFDAKGDRFFAIAELLYANPDRQYTQQELAERFDCSTTTISNHTGEMSEWLDRRDSQTTYAWDVDVHDPGHTETTMAVRRFYADLWSLLKKHSRTGPGAFALFGFIMLLTGSVVFSVYGAFTVGLLSESALPERAYLGIAIGCVLTGIIVTLCSPYMAWVSGFLWPRLPEGPFGKDK
;
A
#
# COMPACT_ATOMS: atom_id res chain seq x y z
N MET A 1 -2.58 20.27 0.74
CA MET A 1 -4.04 20.27 0.86
C MET A 1 -4.55 19.63 -0.39
N ALA A 2 -5.29 18.54 -0.26
CA ALA A 2 -5.76 17.75 -1.40
C ALA A 2 -6.92 18.55 -1.99
N ARG A 3 -6.83 18.97 -3.25
CA ARG A 3 -7.93 19.75 -3.83
C ARG A 3 -8.97 18.77 -4.34
N VAL A 4 -10.23 18.98 -3.94
CA VAL A 4 -11.36 18.28 -4.54
C VAL A 4 -11.33 18.47 -6.07
N PRO A 5 -11.83 17.52 -6.87
CA PRO A 5 -11.80 17.60 -8.32
C PRO A 5 -12.43 18.89 -8.83
N SER A 6 -11.90 19.47 -9.92
CA SER A 6 -12.42 20.73 -10.47
C SER A 6 -13.90 20.61 -10.86
N ALA A 7 -14.33 19.45 -11.36
CA ALA A 7 -15.74 19.17 -11.66
C ALA A 7 -16.66 19.28 -10.42
N PHE A 8 -16.19 18.84 -9.25
CA PHE A 8 -16.92 19.00 -7.98
C PHE A 8 -16.93 20.46 -7.53
N ALA A 9 -15.81 21.17 -7.71
CA ALA A 9 -15.72 22.58 -7.38
C ALA A 9 -16.63 23.43 -8.28
N ASP A 10 -16.70 23.13 -9.57
CA ASP A 10 -17.55 23.84 -10.53
C ASP A 10 -19.04 23.57 -10.28
N GLU A 11 -19.42 22.35 -9.90
CA GLU A 11 -20.81 21.97 -9.60
C GLU A 11 -21.33 22.63 -8.31
N PHE A 12 -20.47 22.74 -7.28
CA PHE A 12 -20.84 23.23 -5.96
C PHE A 12 -20.21 24.58 -5.60
N ASP A 13 -19.77 25.38 -6.58
CA ASP A 13 -19.09 26.68 -6.37
C ASP A 13 -19.90 27.65 -5.49
N ALA A 14 -21.24 27.55 -5.53
CA ALA A 14 -22.15 28.34 -4.69
C ALA A 14 -22.22 27.89 -3.21
N LYS A 15 -21.55 26.81 -2.82
CA LYS A 15 -21.58 26.27 -1.46
C LYS A 15 -20.46 26.86 -0.60
N GLY A 16 -20.73 26.99 0.70
CA GLY A 16 -19.80 27.62 1.64
C GLY A 16 -18.60 26.72 1.99
N ASP A 17 -17.55 27.32 2.53
CA ASP A 17 -16.26 26.69 2.87
C ASP A 17 -16.38 25.38 3.65
N ARG A 18 -17.39 25.24 4.52
CA ARG A 18 -17.61 24.04 5.33
C ARG A 18 -18.01 22.83 4.48
N PHE A 19 -18.79 23.04 3.42
CA PHE A 19 -19.17 21.99 2.47
C PHE A 19 -17.92 21.43 1.78
N PHE A 20 -17.07 22.33 1.29
CA PHE A 20 -15.79 21.97 0.69
C PHE A 20 -14.82 21.31 1.66
N ALA A 21 -14.78 21.74 2.92
CA ALA A 21 -13.92 21.13 3.94
C ALA A 21 -14.35 19.68 4.26
N ILE A 22 -15.64 19.38 4.27
CA ILE A 22 -16.15 18.00 4.43
C ILE A 22 -15.76 17.17 3.21
N ALA A 23 -15.96 17.69 2.00
CA ALA A 23 -15.60 17.00 0.76
C ALA A 23 -14.09 16.75 0.66
N GLU A 24 -13.24 17.73 0.99
CA GLU A 24 -11.78 17.58 1.02
C GLU A 24 -11.36 16.51 2.03
N LEU A 25 -12.00 16.45 3.21
CA LEU A 25 -11.68 15.42 4.20
C LEU A 25 -11.98 14.01 3.69
N LEU A 26 -13.14 13.83 3.06
CA LEU A 26 -13.57 12.55 2.49
C LEU A 26 -12.69 12.16 1.29
N TYR A 27 -12.42 13.12 0.39
CA TYR A 27 -11.53 12.95 -0.76
C TYR A 27 -10.11 12.59 -0.33
N ALA A 28 -9.57 13.22 0.71
CA ALA A 28 -8.22 12.95 1.21
C ALA A 28 -8.07 11.60 1.94
N ASN A 29 -9.18 10.97 2.32
CA ASN A 29 -9.22 9.71 3.06
C ASN A 29 -10.23 8.73 2.46
N PRO A 30 -10.05 8.33 1.18
CA PRO A 30 -11.03 7.52 0.46
C PRO A 30 -11.21 6.12 1.08
N ASP A 31 -10.18 5.59 1.73
CA ASP A 31 -10.20 4.26 2.36
C ASP A 31 -10.87 4.24 3.75
N ARG A 32 -11.30 5.41 4.26
CA ARG A 32 -11.95 5.53 5.57
C ARG A 32 -13.41 5.94 5.43
N GLN A 33 -14.28 5.13 6.03
CA GLN A 33 -15.67 5.49 6.26
C GLN A 33 -15.77 6.37 7.51
N TYR A 34 -16.47 7.49 7.41
CA TYR A 34 -16.77 8.38 8.52
C TYR A 34 -18.24 8.31 8.88
N THR A 35 -18.54 8.18 10.16
CA THR A 35 -19.92 8.32 10.64
C THR A 35 -20.36 9.78 10.63
N GLN A 36 -21.68 10.00 10.52
CA GLN A 36 -22.28 11.32 10.64
C GLN A 36 -21.88 12.05 11.94
N GLN A 37 -21.73 11.29 13.04
CA GLN A 37 -21.35 11.82 14.34
C GLN A 37 -19.88 12.25 14.38
N GLU A 38 -18.97 11.45 13.81
CA GLU A 38 -17.55 11.83 13.71
C GLU A 38 -17.34 13.10 12.88
N LEU A 39 -18.09 13.27 11.79
CA LEU A 39 -18.03 14.49 10.98
C LEU A 39 -18.59 15.70 11.74
N ALA A 40 -19.69 15.51 12.46
CA ALA A 40 -20.31 16.54 13.28
C ALA A 40 -19.36 17.02 14.39
N GLU A 41 -18.71 16.10 15.10
CA GLU A 41 -17.72 16.41 16.14
C GLU A 41 -16.48 17.11 15.56
N ARG A 42 -16.01 16.67 14.39
CA ARG A 42 -14.79 17.22 13.78
C ARG A 42 -14.96 18.63 13.23
N PHE A 43 -16.14 18.96 12.72
CA PHE A 43 -16.45 20.27 12.15
C PHE A 43 -17.29 21.16 13.08
N ASP A 44 -17.46 20.74 14.34
CA ASP A 44 -18.24 21.43 15.38
C ASP A 44 -19.62 21.89 14.87
N CYS A 45 -20.37 20.95 14.29
CA CYS A 45 -21.69 21.22 13.74
C CYS A 45 -22.71 20.12 14.01
N SER A 46 -23.99 20.41 13.75
CA SER A 46 -25.05 19.42 14.01
C SER A 46 -24.99 18.26 13.01
N THR A 47 -25.39 17.07 13.46
CA THR A 47 -25.56 15.92 12.57
C THR A 47 -26.52 16.23 11.42
N THR A 48 -27.57 17.01 11.65
CA THR A 48 -28.49 17.49 10.60
C THR A 48 -27.77 18.31 9.52
N THR A 49 -26.85 19.19 9.91
CA THR A 49 -26.03 19.97 8.97
C THR A 49 -25.15 19.06 8.13
N ILE A 50 -24.51 18.05 8.74
CA ILE A 50 -23.75 17.02 8.00
C ILE A 50 -24.66 16.24 7.06
N SER A 51 -25.87 15.85 7.49
CA SER A 51 -26.83 15.11 6.65
C SER A 51 -27.23 15.91 5.42
N ASN A 52 -27.43 17.22 5.57
CA ASN A 52 -27.79 18.08 4.45
C ASN A 52 -26.63 18.19 3.48
N HIS A 53 -25.41 18.45 3.96
CA HIS A 53 -24.24 18.54 3.10
C HIS A 53 -23.92 17.23 2.40
N THR A 54 -23.91 16.10 3.12
CA THR A 54 -23.65 14.76 2.55
C THR A 54 -24.78 14.26 1.66
N GLY A 55 -26.02 14.68 1.91
CA GLY A 55 -27.16 14.43 1.03
C GLY A 55 -27.08 15.21 -0.28
N GLU A 56 -26.59 16.45 -0.25
CA GLU A 56 -26.39 17.25 -1.47
C GLU A 56 -25.26 16.71 -2.36
N MET A 57 -24.21 16.13 -1.78
CA MET A 57 -23.09 15.52 -2.52
C MET A 57 -23.24 14.00 -2.69
N SER A 58 -24.44 13.44 -2.55
CA SER A 58 -24.62 11.98 -2.50
C SER A 58 -24.15 11.24 -3.74
N GLU A 59 -24.17 11.88 -4.91
CA GLU A 59 -23.67 11.30 -6.17
C GLU A 59 -22.13 11.16 -6.21
N TRP A 60 -21.44 11.86 -5.31
CA TRP A 60 -19.98 11.85 -5.17
C TRP A 60 -19.49 10.96 -4.02
N LEU A 61 -20.41 10.37 -3.25
CA LEU A 61 -20.12 9.56 -2.07
C LEU A 61 -20.63 8.14 -2.25
N ASP A 62 -19.84 7.16 -1.81
CA ASP A 62 -20.32 5.78 -1.69
C ASP A 62 -21.26 5.69 -0.47
N ARG A 63 -22.56 5.68 -0.74
CA ARG A 63 -23.62 5.53 0.25
C ARG A 63 -24.49 4.34 -0.11
N ARG A 64 -24.33 3.22 0.58
CA ARG A 64 -25.35 2.15 0.57
C ARG A 64 -26.59 2.65 1.32
N ASP A 65 -27.78 2.43 0.76
CA ASP A 65 -29.10 2.97 1.16
C ASP A 65 -29.53 2.77 2.63
N SER A 66 -28.71 2.15 3.47
CA SER A 66 -29.00 1.87 4.89
C SER A 66 -27.85 2.20 5.85
N GLN A 67 -26.76 2.83 5.37
CA GLN A 67 -25.59 3.14 6.19
C GLN A 67 -25.49 4.63 6.53
N THR A 68 -25.17 4.93 7.79
CA THR A 68 -24.89 6.28 8.33
C THR A 68 -23.40 6.65 8.23
N THR A 69 -22.69 5.97 7.33
CA THR A 69 -21.26 6.10 7.09
C THR A 69 -21.03 6.62 5.68
N TYR A 70 -20.14 7.58 5.55
CA TYR A 70 -19.83 8.27 4.31
C TYR A 70 -18.37 8.01 3.94
N ALA A 71 -18.14 7.58 2.70
CA ALA A 71 -16.83 7.53 2.07
C ALA A 71 -16.92 8.18 0.69
N TRP A 72 -15.78 8.64 0.18
CA TRP A 72 -15.72 9.16 -1.19
C TRP A 72 -15.96 8.03 -2.19
N ASP A 73 -16.78 8.27 -3.23
CA ASP A 73 -16.98 7.26 -4.29
C ASP A 73 -15.75 7.18 -5.19
N VAL A 74 -14.90 6.20 -4.90
CA VAL A 74 -13.64 6.00 -5.62
C VAL A 74 -13.83 5.24 -6.94
N ASP A 75 -14.96 4.57 -7.12
CA ASP A 75 -15.24 3.77 -8.32
C ASP A 75 -15.73 4.67 -9.46
N VAL A 76 -16.47 5.73 -9.13
CA VAL A 76 -16.98 6.73 -10.10
C VAL A 76 -16.08 7.96 -10.17
N HIS A 77 -15.51 8.40 -9.04
CA HIS A 77 -14.78 9.67 -8.94
C HIS A 77 -13.37 9.46 -8.36
N ASP A 78 -12.57 8.60 -8.99
CA ASP A 78 -11.26 8.17 -8.50
C ASP A 78 -10.28 9.35 -8.28
N PRO A 79 -9.91 9.65 -7.02
CA PRO A 79 -8.87 10.61 -6.68
C PRO A 79 -7.51 10.24 -7.30
N GLY A 80 -7.26 8.95 -7.55
CA GLY A 80 -6.03 8.43 -8.15
C GLY A 80 -5.83 8.85 -9.61
N HIS A 81 -6.91 9.20 -10.32
CA HIS A 81 -6.83 9.70 -11.69
C HIS A 81 -6.52 11.20 -11.78
N THR A 82 -6.77 11.96 -10.70
CA THR A 82 -6.66 13.43 -10.68
C THR A 82 -5.43 13.93 -9.92
N GLU A 83 -4.92 13.20 -8.93
CA GLU A 83 -3.70 13.57 -8.19
C GLU A 83 -2.67 12.41 -8.16
N THR A 84 -1.55 12.59 -8.86
CA THR A 84 -0.43 11.62 -8.92
C THR A 84 0.09 11.19 -7.55
N THR A 85 0.00 12.07 -6.54
CA THR A 85 0.45 11.80 -5.18
C THR A 85 -0.45 10.79 -4.46
N MET A 86 -1.76 10.80 -4.73
CA MET A 86 -2.70 9.86 -4.10
C MET A 86 -2.63 8.47 -4.74
N ALA A 87 -2.41 8.39 -6.06
CA ALA A 87 -2.13 7.13 -6.75
C ALA A 87 -0.90 6.41 -6.19
N VAL A 88 0.19 7.16 -5.94
CA VAL A 88 1.40 6.62 -5.34
C VAL A 88 1.13 6.10 -3.92
N ARG A 89 0.41 6.87 -3.09
CA ARG A 89 0.08 6.45 -1.72
C ARG A 89 -0.72 5.14 -1.71
N ARG A 90 -1.70 5.01 -2.61
CA ARG A 90 -2.53 3.81 -2.71
C ARG A 90 -1.74 2.60 -3.18
N PHE A 91 -0.88 2.77 -4.19
CA PHE A 91 0.05 1.74 -4.62
C PHE A 91 0.95 1.24 -3.48
N TYR A 92 1.49 2.15 -2.66
CA TYR A 92 2.28 1.77 -1.48
C TYR A 92 1.44 1.04 -0.42
N ALA A 93 0.20 1.47 -0.18
CA ALA A 93 -0.70 0.82 0.78
C ALA A 93 -1.06 -0.61 0.32
N ASP A 94 -1.37 -0.79 -0.96
CA ASP A 94 -1.67 -2.09 -1.55
C ASP A 94 -0.45 -3.00 -1.52
N LEU A 95 0.72 -2.49 -1.94
CA LEU A 95 1.98 -3.23 -1.88
C LEU A 95 2.30 -3.67 -0.44
N TRP A 96 2.11 -2.78 0.54
CA TRP A 96 2.31 -3.09 1.95
C TRP A 96 1.35 -4.18 2.45
N SER A 97 0.08 -4.14 2.04
CA SER A 97 -0.91 -5.16 2.38
C SER A 97 -0.49 -6.54 1.86
N LEU A 98 0.01 -6.61 0.61
CA LEU A 98 0.51 -7.83 -0.02
C LEU A 98 1.76 -8.34 0.70
N LEU A 99 2.70 -7.44 1.00
CA LEU A 99 3.91 -7.76 1.77
C LEU A 99 3.56 -8.38 3.12
N LYS A 100 2.63 -7.76 3.85
CA LYS A 100 2.17 -8.21 5.16
C LYS A 100 1.47 -9.57 5.08
N LYS A 101 0.66 -9.80 4.04
CA LYS A 101 0.00 -11.09 3.80
C LYS A 101 1.00 -12.20 3.51
N HIS A 102 1.97 -11.95 2.62
CA HIS A 102 2.96 -12.97 2.22
C HIS A 102 4.03 -13.21 3.29
N SER A 103 4.43 -12.20 4.07
CA SER A 103 5.41 -12.35 5.17
C SER A 103 4.95 -13.31 6.28
N ARG A 104 3.63 -13.50 6.45
CA ARG A 104 3.03 -14.40 7.44
C ARG A 104 3.01 -15.87 7.01
N THR A 105 3.43 -16.15 5.78
CA THR A 105 3.49 -17.51 5.23
C THR A 105 4.95 -17.91 5.00
N GLY A 106 5.33 -19.14 5.33
CA GLY A 106 6.68 -19.65 5.09
C GLY A 106 7.13 -19.43 3.63
N PRO A 107 6.36 -19.91 2.62
CA PRO A 107 6.67 -19.68 1.22
C PRO A 107 6.78 -18.20 0.83
N GLY A 108 5.89 -17.36 1.33
CA GLY A 108 5.91 -15.92 1.04
C GLY A 108 7.11 -15.21 1.67
N ALA A 109 7.60 -15.66 2.83
CA ALA A 109 8.83 -15.16 3.43
C ALA A 109 10.06 -15.50 2.56
N PHE A 110 10.16 -16.73 2.04
CA PHE A 110 11.24 -17.10 1.11
C PHE A 110 11.20 -16.28 -0.18
N ALA A 111 10.01 -16.07 -0.76
CA ALA A 111 9.87 -15.21 -1.94
C ALA A 111 10.31 -13.76 -1.64
N LEU A 112 9.95 -13.23 -0.47
CA LEU A 112 10.35 -11.89 -0.04
C LEU A 112 11.87 -11.77 0.18
N PHE A 113 12.49 -12.74 0.85
CA PHE A 113 13.95 -12.78 1.03
C PHE A 113 14.68 -12.88 -0.30
N GLY A 114 14.19 -13.72 -1.20
CA GLY A 114 14.74 -13.85 -2.55
C GLY A 114 14.67 -12.54 -3.32
N PHE A 115 13.52 -11.85 -3.27
CA PHE A 115 13.34 -10.54 -3.88
C PHE A 115 14.29 -9.48 -3.30
N ILE A 116 14.47 -9.42 -1.97
CA ILE A 116 15.41 -8.48 -1.33
C ILE A 116 16.84 -8.74 -1.78
N MET A 117 17.25 -10.01 -1.88
CA MET A 117 18.58 -10.39 -2.35
C MET A 117 18.82 -10.01 -3.81
N LEU A 118 17.80 -10.18 -4.68
CA LEU A 118 17.86 -9.72 -6.06
C LEU A 118 18.02 -8.20 -6.14
N LEU A 119 17.19 -7.45 -5.40
CA LEU A 119 17.26 -5.98 -5.35
C LEU A 119 18.63 -5.50 -4.87
N THR A 120 19.15 -6.13 -3.81
CA THR A 120 20.49 -5.82 -3.27
C THR A 120 21.57 -6.10 -4.32
N GLY A 121 21.48 -7.24 -5.01
CA GLY A 121 22.39 -7.58 -6.09
C GLY A 121 22.35 -6.57 -7.24
N SER A 122 21.16 -6.12 -7.65
CA SER A 122 20.99 -5.07 -8.67
C SER A 122 21.63 -3.75 -8.25
N VAL A 123 21.42 -3.30 -7.00
CA VAL A 123 22.03 -2.07 -6.49
C VAL A 123 23.55 -2.17 -6.47
N VAL A 124 24.11 -3.27 -5.95
CA VAL A 124 25.56 -3.47 -5.92
C VAL A 124 26.15 -3.57 -7.33
N PHE A 125 25.43 -4.17 -8.27
CA PHE A 125 25.82 -4.22 -9.68
C PHE A 125 25.85 -2.82 -10.32
N SER A 126 24.85 -1.97 -10.03
CA SER A 126 24.84 -0.58 -10.49
C SER A 126 26.02 0.22 -9.93
N VAL A 127 26.38 0.00 -8.65
CA VAL A 127 27.57 0.61 -8.04
C VAL A 127 28.85 0.15 -8.74
N TYR A 128 28.99 -1.15 -9.03
CA TYR A 128 30.08 -1.66 -9.85
C TYR A 128 30.13 -0.98 -11.23
N GLY A 129 28.99 -0.87 -11.91
CA GLY A 129 28.88 -0.16 -13.19
C GLY A 129 29.37 1.29 -13.10
N ALA A 130 29.00 2.01 -12.04
CA ALA A 130 29.46 3.38 -11.81
C ALA A 130 30.99 3.47 -11.63
N PHE A 131 31.62 2.51 -10.95
CA PHE A 131 33.09 2.42 -10.89
C PHE A 131 33.69 2.14 -12.27
N THR A 132 33.13 1.21 -13.05
CA THR A 132 33.68 0.86 -14.37
C THR A 132 33.62 2.00 -15.39
N VAL A 133 32.66 2.92 -15.27
CA VAL A 133 32.51 4.10 -16.14
C VAL A 133 33.28 5.31 -15.59
N GLY A 134 33.95 5.18 -14.43
CA GLY A 134 34.74 6.24 -13.81
C GLY A 134 33.91 7.35 -13.16
N LEU A 135 32.63 7.10 -12.86
CA LEU A 135 31.75 8.03 -12.13
C LEU A 135 32.09 8.10 -10.64
N LEU A 136 32.70 7.04 -10.09
CA LEU A 136 33.14 6.96 -8.70
C LEU A 136 34.66 6.75 -8.67
N SER A 137 35.36 7.56 -7.88
CA SER A 137 36.83 7.62 -7.90
C SER A 137 37.50 6.95 -6.70
N GLU A 138 36.77 6.76 -5.59
CA GLU A 138 37.30 6.12 -4.39
C GLU A 138 36.38 4.97 -3.96
N SER A 139 36.97 3.79 -3.70
CA SER A 139 36.27 2.62 -3.19
C SER A 139 37.00 2.07 -1.96
N ALA A 140 36.23 1.64 -0.96
CA ALA A 140 36.77 0.98 0.24
C ALA A 140 37.13 -0.49 -0.01
N LEU A 141 36.57 -1.10 -1.06
CA LEU A 141 36.80 -2.48 -1.47
C LEU A 141 37.29 -2.53 -2.92
N PRO A 142 38.05 -3.57 -3.33
CA PRO A 142 38.41 -3.76 -4.73
C PRO A 142 37.15 -3.81 -5.62
N GLU A 143 37.16 -3.13 -6.77
CA GLU A 143 36.00 -3.05 -7.68
C GLU A 143 35.39 -4.41 -8.02
N ARG A 144 36.24 -5.42 -8.23
CA ARG A 144 35.83 -6.80 -8.53
C ARG A 144 35.08 -7.48 -7.39
N ALA A 145 35.26 -7.04 -6.14
CA ALA A 145 34.52 -7.56 -4.99
C ALA A 145 33.04 -7.18 -5.08
N TYR A 146 32.71 -5.98 -5.56
CA TYR A 146 31.32 -5.56 -5.77
C TYR A 146 30.64 -6.45 -6.82
N LEU A 147 31.32 -6.77 -7.93
CA LEU A 147 30.80 -7.69 -8.93
C LEU A 147 30.54 -9.09 -8.34
N GLY A 148 31.47 -9.61 -7.53
CA GLY A 148 31.31 -10.89 -6.85
C GLY A 148 30.12 -10.91 -5.88
N ILE A 149 29.96 -9.86 -5.08
CA ILE A 149 28.82 -9.68 -4.17
C ILE A 149 27.52 -9.58 -4.95
N ALA A 150 27.47 -8.80 -6.03
CA ALA A 150 26.28 -8.67 -6.87
C ALA A 150 25.84 -10.02 -7.43
N ILE A 151 26.77 -10.78 -8.03
CA ILE A 151 26.48 -12.12 -8.56
C ILE A 151 26.02 -13.05 -7.44
N GLY A 152 26.69 -13.05 -6.28
CA GLY A 152 26.33 -13.87 -5.13
C GLY A 152 24.93 -13.57 -4.60
N CYS A 153 24.58 -12.29 -4.45
CA CYS A 153 23.25 -11.84 -4.05
C CYS A 153 22.19 -12.25 -5.08
N VAL A 154 22.46 -12.09 -6.38
CA VAL A 154 21.51 -12.48 -7.43
C VAL A 154 21.27 -13.99 -7.44
N LEU A 155 22.33 -14.80 -7.46
CA LEU A 155 22.21 -16.26 -7.46
C LEU A 155 21.51 -16.77 -6.20
N THR A 156 21.89 -16.26 -5.03
CA THR A 156 21.22 -16.61 -3.77
C THR A 156 19.75 -16.20 -3.81
N GLY A 157 19.44 -15.00 -4.32
CA GLY A 157 18.08 -14.52 -4.48
C GLY A 157 17.23 -15.41 -5.37
N ILE A 158 17.77 -15.87 -6.50
CA ILE A 158 17.10 -16.84 -7.40
C ILE A 158 16.84 -18.16 -6.67
N ILE A 159 17.85 -18.73 -6.02
CA ILE A 159 17.75 -20.03 -5.32
C ILE A 159 16.69 -19.95 -4.21
N VAL A 160 16.76 -18.92 -3.36
CA VAL A 160 15.84 -18.70 -2.24
C VAL A 160 14.41 -18.48 -2.75
N THR A 161 14.24 -17.76 -3.86
CA THR A 161 12.92 -17.59 -4.50
C THR A 161 12.37 -18.93 -4.99
N LEU A 162 13.20 -19.78 -5.61
CA LEU A 162 12.81 -21.11 -6.07
C LEU A 162 12.50 -22.08 -4.91
N CYS A 163 13.04 -21.84 -3.72
CA CYS A 163 12.65 -22.58 -2.51
C CYS A 163 11.23 -22.25 -2.03
N SER A 164 10.65 -21.11 -2.44
CA SER A 164 9.27 -20.73 -2.09
C SER A 164 8.22 -21.76 -2.55
N PRO A 165 8.13 -22.13 -3.85
CA PRO A 165 7.17 -23.14 -4.30
C PRO A 165 7.47 -24.53 -3.70
N TYR A 166 8.74 -24.86 -3.48
CA TYR A 166 9.14 -26.09 -2.80
C TYR A 166 8.60 -26.13 -1.37
N MET A 167 8.75 -25.06 -0.59
CA MET A 167 8.19 -24.96 0.76
C MET A 167 6.67 -24.97 0.77
N ALA A 168 6.01 -24.40 -0.25
CA ALA A 168 4.55 -24.48 -0.39
C ALA A 168 4.09 -25.92 -0.63
N TRP A 169 4.81 -26.67 -1.46
CA TRP A 169 4.53 -28.08 -1.71
C TRP A 169 4.78 -28.95 -0.47
N VAL A 170 5.93 -28.76 0.20
CA VAL A 170 6.29 -29.49 1.42
C VAL A 170 5.30 -29.22 2.54
N SER A 171 4.92 -27.95 2.78
CA SER A 171 3.91 -27.62 3.79
C SER A 171 2.53 -28.17 3.42
N GLY A 172 2.10 -28.09 2.16
CA GLY A 172 0.85 -28.69 1.71
C GLY A 172 0.81 -30.22 1.88
N PHE A 173 1.95 -30.90 1.78
CA PHE A 173 2.04 -32.36 1.91
C PHE A 173 2.24 -32.85 3.35
N LEU A 174 3.03 -32.13 4.16
CA LEU A 174 3.38 -32.51 5.54
C LEU A 174 2.35 -32.02 6.56
N TRP A 175 1.79 -30.81 6.39
CA TRP A 175 0.88 -30.22 7.38
C TRP A 175 -0.38 -31.06 7.65
N PRO A 176 -1.02 -31.68 6.64
CA PRO A 176 -2.16 -32.58 6.87
C PRO A 176 -1.78 -33.91 7.54
N ARG A 177 -0.49 -34.24 7.60
CA ARG A 177 0.04 -35.50 8.16
C ARG A 177 0.69 -35.31 9.53
N LEU A 178 0.84 -34.06 9.98
CA LEU A 178 1.35 -33.77 11.31
C LEU A 178 0.21 -33.94 12.33
N PRO A 179 0.46 -34.61 13.47
CA PRO A 179 -0.52 -34.69 14.55
C PRO A 179 -0.86 -33.30 15.06
N GLU A 180 -2.10 -33.09 15.55
CA GLU A 180 -2.65 -31.77 15.94
C GLU A 180 -1.87 -31.04 17.06
N GLY A 181 -0.85 -31.67 17.65
CA GLY A 181 0.04 -31.05 18.64
C GLY A 181 1.46 -31.62 18.57
N PRO A 182 2.30 -31.18 17.61
CA PRO A 182 3.67 -31.68 17.49
C PRO A 182 4.62 -31.13 18.57
N PHE A 183 4.23 -30.05 19.27
CA PHE A 183 5.07 -29.38 20.28
C PHE A 183 4.54 -29.47 21.72
N GLY A 184 3.46 -30.23 21.95
CA GLY A 184 2.87 -30.38 23.29
C GLY A 184 2.26 -29.08 23.85
N LYS A 185 1.35 -29.21 24.80
CA LYS A 185 0.92 -28.06 25.62
C LYS A 185 2.08 -27.73 26.54
N ASP A 186 2.73 -26.58 26.35
CA ASP A 186 3.51 -25.96 27.41
C ASP A 186 2.61 -25.86 28.65
N LYS A 187 3.03 -26.53 29.72
CA LYS A 187 2.42 -26.45 31.05
C LYS A 187 2.88 -25.20 31.76
#